data_AF-T1BDG1-F1
#
_entry.id   AF-T1BDG1-F1
#
_cell.length_a   1.000
_cell.length_b   1.000
_cell.length_c   1.000
_cell.angle_alpha   90.00
_cell.angle_beta   90.00
_cell.angle_gamma   90.00
#
_symmetry.space_group_name_H-M   'P 1'
#
loop_
_entity.id
_entity.type
_entity.pdbx_description
1 polymer ?
#
loop_
_entity_poly.entity_id
_entity_poly.type
_entity_poly.pdbx_seq_one_letter_code
_entity_poly.pdbx_strand_id
1 'polypeptide(L)'
;MGVTLISQILGYGDFNRAVAAFWLPHGESTFSPQVQFLWNFWYWITVFFTVLIVGLIVLFSIRYRHTKDRTIAERSASHNNALEITWTAIPLIIVMVIFTLGFKEYMNMDSPPANSYNIHVIAQKWSWTFVYENGAISNTLYLPVNKPVKLN
;
A
#
# COMPACT_ATOMS: atom_id res chain seq x y z
N MET A 1 20.21 -10.06 -3.24
CA MET A 1 20.81 -11.37 -3.61
C MET A 1 19.91 -12.58 -3.27
N GLY A 2 18.82 -12.43 -2.49
CA GLY A 2 17.96 -13.57 -2.10
C GLY A 2 16.85 -13.98 -3.09
N VAL A 3 16.52 -13.15 -4.08
CA VAL A 3 15.42 -13.42 -5.03
C VAL A 3 15.89 -14.24 -6.25
N THR A 4 17.19 -14.22 -6.55
CA THR A 4 17.78 -14.82 -7.75
C THR A 4 17.99 -16.34 -7.69
N LEU A 5 17.93 -16.96 -6.51
CA LEU A 5 18.12 -18.42 -6.37
C LEU A 5 16.81 -19.20 -6.49
N ILE A 6 15.66 -18.58 -6.19
CA ILE A 6 14.33 -19.20 -6.31
C ILE A 6 13.82 -19.13 -7.76
N SER A 7 14.24 -18.11 -8.52
CA SER A 7 13.87 -17.93 -9.94
C SER A 7 14.49 -18.98 -10.88
N GLN A 8 15.53 -19.71 -10.47
CA GLN A 8 16.16 -20.75 -11.29
C GLN A 8 15.45 -22.11 -11.22
N ILE A 9 14.64 -22.36 -10.18
CA ILE A 9 13.98 -23.66 -9.96
C ILE A 9 12.56 -23.71 -10.56
N LEU A 10 11.90 -22.56 -10.72
CA LEU A 10 10.48 -22.48 -11.14
C LEU A 10 10.24 -21.93 -12.55
N GLY A 11 11.28 -21.77 -13.37
CA GLY A 11 11.16 -21.10 -14.66
C GLY A 11 10.97 -19.59 -14.47
N TYR A 12 11.90 -18.80 -15.01
CA TYR A 12 11.95 -17.34 -14.83
C TYR A 12 10.64 -16.63 -15.24
N GLY A 13 9.89 -17.17 -16.21
CA GLY A 13 8.63 -16.60 -16.69
C GLY A 13 7.47 -16.78 -15.72
N ASP A 14 7.30 -17.96 -15.13
CA ASP A 14 6.17 -18.27 -14.25
C ASP A 14 6.36 -17.69 -12.85
N PHE A 15 7.60 -17.65 -12.35
CA PHE A 15 7.90 -16.99 -11.08
C PHE A 15 7.63 -15.48 -11.14
N ASN A 16 8.08 -14.80 -12.21
CA ASN A 16 7.84 -13.35 -12.34
C ASN A 16 6.35 -13.03 -12.50
N ARG A 17 5.59 -13.87 -13.21
CA ARG A 17 4.13 -13.73 -13.33
C ARG A 17 3.42 -14.04 -12.01
N ALA A 18 3.87 -15.04 -11.27
CA ALA A 18 3.31 -15.38 -9.96
C ALA A 18 3.60 -14.30 -8.91
N VAL A 19 4.80 -13.71 -8.92
CA VAL A 19 5.15 -12.57 -8.06
C VAL A 19 4.39 -11.31 -8.46
N ALA A 20 4.26 -11.03 -9.77
CA ALA A 20 3.43 -9.93 -10.26
C ALA A 20 1.94 -10.13 -9.94
N ALA A 21 1.44 -11.37 -9.98
CA ALA A 21 0.08 -11.71 -9.60
C ALA A 21 -0.16 -11.70 -8.09
N PHE A 22 0.87 -11.99 -7.29
CA PHE A 22 0.83 -11.89 -5.83
C PHE A 22 0.82 -10.42 -5.37
N TRP A 23 1.49 -9.56 -6.12
CA TRP A 23 1.57 -8.13 -5.84
C TRP A 23 0.44 -7.33 -6.48
N LEU A 24 0.52 -6.01 -6.41
CA LEU A 24 -0.41 -5.14 -7.12
C LEU A 24 -0.33 -5.40 -8.63
N PRO A 25 -1.48 -5.44 -9.33
CA PRO A 25 -1.51 -5.60 -10.78
C PRO A 25 -0.81 -4.43 -11.46
N HIS A 26 -0.38 -4.67 -12.70
CA HIS A 26 0.19 -3.61 -13.53
C HIS A 26 -0.81 -2.47 -13.72
N GLY A 27 -0.27 -1.26 -13.69
CA GLY A 27 -1.05 -0.04 -13.75
C GLY A 27 -1.30 0.37 -15.19
N GLU A 28 -2.56 0.37 -15.62
CA GLU A 28 -2.96 0.77 -16.97
C GLU A 28 -3.39 2.25 -17.07
N SER A 29 -3.39 2.98 -15.95
CA SER A 29 -3.78 4.38 -15.88
C SER A 29 -2.60 5.28 -15.53
N THR A 30 -2.71 6.57 -15.86
CA THR A 30 -1.71 7.60 -15.52
C THR A 30 -1.53 7.81 -14.01
N PHE A 31 -2.50 7.39 -13.19
CA PHE A 31 -2.44 7.49 -11.73
C PHE A 31 -1.85 6.24 -11.06
N SER A 32 -1.81 5.11 -11.78
CA SER A 32 -1.43 3.83 -11.21
C SER A 32 0.00 3.80 -10.65
N PRO A 33 1.02 4.41 -11.27
CA PRO A 33 2.38 4.43 -10.70
C PRO A 33 2.45 5.13 -9.34
N GLN A 34 1.71 6.24 -9.16
CA GLN A 34 1.69 7.01 -7.93
C GLN A 34 0.99 6.23 -6.81
N VAL A 35 -0.14 5.58 -7.12
CA VAL A 35 -0.83 4.69 -6.18
C VAL A 35 0.06 3.53 -5.75
N GLN A 36 0.72 2.87 -6.71
CA GLN A 36 1.63 1.77 -6.44
C GLN A 36 2.81 2.23 -5.57
N PHE A 37 3.36 3.42 -5.84
CA PHE A 37 4.41 3.99 -5.00
C PHE A 37 3.94 4.23 -3.56
N LEU A 38 2.81 4.91 -3.37
CA LEU A 38 2.27 5.19 -2.02
C LEU A 38 1.96 3.92 -1.26
N TRP A 39 1.36 2.94 -1.92
CA TRP A 39 1.04 1.65 -1.33
C TRP A 39 2.32 0.88 -0.95
N ASN A 40 3.34 0.84 -1.83
CA ASN A 40 4.63 0.21 -1.53
C ASN A 40 5.33 0.90 -0.36
N PHE A 41 5.33 2.24 -0.34
CA PHE A 41 5.92 3.03 0.73
C PHE A 41 5.28 2.73 2.09
N TRP A 42 3.94 2.73 2.15
CA TRP A 42 3.19 2.37 3.35
C TRP A 42 3.47 0.93 3.80
N TYR A 43 3.46 -0.01 2.85
CA TYR A 43 3.72 -1.42 3.11
C TYR A 43 5.10 -1.61 3.76
N TRP A 44 6.16 -1.03 3.19
CA TRP A 44 7.51 -1.19 3.71
C TRP A 44 7.72 -0.53 5.08
N ILE A 45 7.07 0.60 5.36
CA ILE A 45 7.03 1.19 6.70
C ILE A 45 6.41 0.20 7.70
N THR A 46 5.29 -0.41 7.33
CA THR A 46 4.60 -1.39 8.18
C THR A 46 5.49 -2.59 8.45
N VAL A 47 6.10 -3.17 7.41
CA VAL A 47 7.04 -4.30 7.54
C VAL A 47 8.21 -3.94 8.45
N PHE A 48 8.80 -2.75 8.28
CA PHE A 48 9.89 -2.29 9.12
C PHE A 48 9.49 -2.25 10.61
N PHE A 49 8.37 -1.63 10.95
CA PHE A 49 7.90 -1.56 12.34
C PHE A 49 7.50 -2.92 12.89
N THR A 50 6.88 -3.78 12.09
CA THR A 50 6.56 -5.15 12.49
C THR A 50 7.83 -5.92 12.85
N VAL A 51 8.85 -5.90 11.99
CA VAL A 51 10.13 -6.58 12.25
C VAL A 51 10.84 -5.98 13.46
N LEU A 52 10.84 -4.65 13.60
CA LEU A 52 11.44 -3.96 14.75
C LEU A 52 10.77 -4.39 16.06
N ILE A 53 9.45 -4.33 16.14
CA ILE A 53 8.70 -4.64 17.37
C ILE A 53 8.82 -6.12 17.71
N VAL A 54 8.59 -7.02 16.73
CA VAL A 54 8.74 -8.46 16.95
C VAL A 54 10.17 -8.81 17.35
N GLY A 55 11.17 -8.19 16.71
CA GLY A 55 12.57 -8.35 17.06
C GLY A 55 12.87 -7.94 18.50
N LEU A 56 12.36 -6.78 18.94
CA LEU A 56 12.51 -6.30 20.31
C LEU A 56 11.81 -7.22 21.31
N ILE A 57 10.61 -7.71 21.01
CA ILE A 57 9.87 -8.66 21.85
C ILE A 57 10.67 -9.95 22.03
N VAL A 58 11.16 -10.53 20.93
CA VAL A 58 11.98 -11.76 20.97
C VAL A 58 13.28 -11.51 21.75
N LEU A 59 13.97 -10.40 21.48
CA LEU A 59 15.20 -10.04 22.16
C LEU A 59 14.97 -9.90 23.67
N PHE A 60 13.93 -9.17 24.10
CA PHE A 60 13.60 -9.00 25.51
C PHE A 60 13.14 -10.30 26.16
N SER A 61 12.36 -11.12 25.44
CA SER A 61 11.92 -12.43 25.92
C SER A 61 13.10 -13.37 26.18
N ILE A 62 14.15 -13.32 25.36
CA ILE A 62 15.37 -14.12 25.56
C ILE A 62 16.27 -13.49 26.63
N ARG A 63 16.51 -12.18 26.56
CA ARG A 63 17.47 -11.45 27.40
C ARG A 63 17.03 -11.33 28.87
N TYR A 64 15.72 -11.21 29.10
CA TYR A 64 15.12 -11.05 30.43
C TYR A 64 14.31 -12.28 30.86
N ARG A 65 14.51 -13.44 30.20
CA ARG A 65 13.92 -14.71 30.64
C ARG A 65 14.40 -15.07 32.05
N HIS A 66 13.47 -15.47 32.91
CA HIS A 66 13.79 -16.02 34.22
C HIS A 66 14.79 -17.19 34.08
N THR A 67 15.90 -17.11 34.81
CA THR A 67 16.99 -18.10 34.81
C THR A 67 17.43 -18.32 36.25
N LYS A 68 18.09 -19.45 36.55
CA LYS A 68 18.59 -19.77 37.90
C LYS A 68 19.45 -18.63 38.50
N ASP A 69 20.18 -17.91 37.66
CA ASP A 69 21.05 -16.79 38.07
C ASP A 69 20.34 -15.42 38.05
N ARG A 70 19.10 -15.34 37.57
CA ARG A 70 18.29 -14.11 37.46
C ARG A 70 16.87 -14.36 37.95
N THR A 71 16.75 -14.43 39.27
CA THR A 71 15.49 -14.71 39.99
C THR A 71 14.73 -13.44 40.39
N ILE A 72 15.41 -12.29 40.45
CA ILE A 72 14.84 -10.99 40.81
C ILE A 72 14.94 -10.06 39.60
N ALA A 73 13.87 -9.34 39.29
CA ALA A 73 13.85 -8.36 38.21
C ALA A 73 14.82 -7.20 38.51
N GLU A 74 15.66 -6.82 37.54
CA GLU A 74 16.55 -5.67 37.66
C GLU A 74 15.74 -4.36 37.78
N ARG A 75 16.21 -3.42 38.59
CA ARG A 75 15.54 -2.13 38.79
C ARG A 75 15.60 -1.31 37.50
N SER A 76 14.47 -1.21 36.79
CA SER A 76 14.34 -0.34 35.62
C SER A 76 13.89 1.07 36.02
N ALA A 77 14.32 2.07 35.25
CA ALA A 77 13.71 3.40 35.31
C ALA A 77 12.24 3.30 34.91
N SER A 78 11.35 3.99 35.62
CA SER A 78 9.90 4.00 35.34
C SER A 78 9.50 5.00 34.26
N HIS A 79 10.29 6.05 34.06
CA HIS A 79 10.01 7.12 33.10
C HIS A 79 11.27 7.52 32.34
N ASN A 80 11.10 7.87 31.08
CA ASN A 80 12.14 8.45 30.25
C ASN A 80 11.51 9.39 29.23
N ASN A 81 11.44 10.68 29.59
CA ASN A 81 10.82 11.71 28.76
C ASN A 81 11.41 11.78 27.34
N ALA A 82 12.71 11.56 27.18
CA ALA A 82 13.34 11.59 25.86
C ALA A 82 12.85 10.44 24.98
N LEU A 83 12.72 9.24 25.56
CA LEU A 83 12.20 8.06 24.87
C LEU A 83 10.71 8.23 24.53
N GLU A 84 9.94 8.77 25.47
CA GLU A 84 8.51 9.07 25.33
C GLU A 84 8.22 10.05 24.19
N ILE A 85 9.00 11.14 24.11
CA ILE A 85 8.91 12.11 23.01
C ILE A 85 9.31 11.45 21.69
N THR A 86 10.38 10.66 21.69
CA THR A 86 10.90 10.02 20.47
C THR A 86 9.87 9.09 19.83
N TRP A 87 9.27 8.18 20.62
CA TRP A 87 8.29 7.24 20.09
C TRP A 87 6.94 7.88 19.75
N THR A 88 6.67 9.10 20.20
CA THR A 88 5.43 9.81 19.89
C THR A 88 5.60 10.71 18.67
N ALA A 89 6.73 11.42 18.59
CA ALA A 89 7.06 12.32 17.50
C ALA A 89 7.33 11.57 16.19
N ILE A 90 8.05 10.44 16.23
CA ILE A 90 8.40 9.70 15.01
C ILE A 90 7.13 9.19 14.28
N PRO A 91 6.19 8.47 14.93
CA PRO A 91 4.96 8.04 14.26
C PRO A 91 4.11 9.21 13.78
N LEU A 92 4.02 10.29 14.57
CA LEU A 92 3.28 11.49 14.18
C LEU A 92 3.82 12.08 12.87
N ILE A 93 5.14 12.27 12.76
CA ILE A 93 5.78 12.80 11.55
C ILE A 93 5.54 11.88 10.35
N ILE A 94 5.67 10.57 10.54
CA ILE A 94 5.43 9.59 9.47
C ILE A 94 4.00 9.70 8.94
N VAL A 95 3.00 9.75 9.83
CA VAL A 95 1.60 9.91 9.46
C VAL A 95 1.37 11.22 8.70
N MET A 96 1.95 12.33 9.15
CA MET A 96 1.83 13.62 8.47
C MET A 96 2.41 13.59 7.05
N VAL A 97 3.55 12.94 6.85
CA VAL A 97 4.16 12.80 5.51
C VAL A 97 3.27 11.96 4.60
N ILE A 98 2.78 10.82 5.07
CA ILE A 98 1.91 9.97 4.25
C ILE A 98 0.60 10.70 3.93
N PHE A 99 -0.01 11.36 4.92
CA PHE A 99 -1.24 12.12 4.72
C PHE A 99 -1.08 13.20 3.65
N THR A 100 -0.02 14.00 3.72
CA THR A 100 0.21 15.07 2.74
C THR A 100 0.40 14.55 1.32
N LEU A 101 1.16 13.46 1.14
CA LEU A 101 1.35 12.82 -0.15
C LEU A 101 0.04 12.20 -0.68
N GLY A 102 -0.68 11.46 0.17
CA GLY A 102 -1.95 10.83 -0.20
C GLY A 102 -3.04 11.85 -0.53
N PHE A 103 -3.12 12.93 0.23
CA PHE A 103 -4.08 14.01 0.00
C PHE A 103 -3.83 14.72 -1.34
N LYS A 104 -2.57 14.98 -1.68
CA LYS A 104 -2.21 15.55 -2.98
C LYS A 104 -2.68 14.66 -4.14
N GLU A 105 -2.41 13.35 -4.07
CA GLU A 105 -2.81 12.43 -5.14
C GLU A 105 -4.33 12.24 -5.19
N TYR A 106 -5.03 12.25 -4.05
CA TYR A 106 -6.48 12.26 -4.01
C TYR A 106 -7.06 13.46 -4.78
N MET A 107 -6.53 14.67 -4.54
CA MET A 107 -7.00 15.87 -5.23
C MET A 107 -6.74 15.82 -6.74
N ASN A 108 -5.64 15.20 -7.16
CA ASN A 108 -5.35 14.99 -8.58
C ASN A 108 -6.35 14.03 -9.25
N MET A 109 -6.87 13.04 -8.52
CA MET A 109 -7.84 12.07 -9.03
C MET A 109 -9.26 12.59 -9.02
N ASP A 110 -9.62 13.41 -8.02
CA ASP A 110 -10.98 13.93 -7.84
C ASP A 110 -11.36 14.97 -8.91
N SER A 111 -10.37 15.64 -9.50
CA SER A 111 -10.58 16.66 -10.54
C SER A 111 -10.24 16.14 -11.94
N PRO A 112 -11.20 15.53 -12.67
CA PRO A 112 -10.97 15.07 -14.03
C PRO A 112 -10.72 16.26 -14.98
N PRO A 113 -9.88 16.09 -16.02
CA PRO A 113 -9.69 17.11 -17.05
C PRO A 113 -11.01 17.51 -17.74
N ALA A 114 -11.13 18.80 -18.09
CA ALA A 114 -12.34 19.35 -18.70
C ALA A 114 -12.67 18.75 -20.09
N ASN A 115 -11.70 18.11 -20.75
CA ASN A 115 -11.86 17.43 -22.03
C ASN A 115 -12.10 15.91 -21.88
N SER A 116 -12.71 15.48 -20.77
CA SER A 116 -13.01 14.07 -20.50
C SER A 116 -14.20 13.57 -21.32
N TYR A 117 -14.06 12.36 -21.85
CA TYR A 117 -15.14 11.66 -22.54
C TYR A 117 -16.14 11.12 -21.51
N ASN A 118 -17.42 11.49 -21.61
CA ASN A 118 -18.41 11.07 -20.62
C ASN A 118 -19.01 9.73 -20.98
N ILE A 119 -19.08 8.83 -20.01
CA ILE A 119 -19.81 7.57 -20.11
C ILE A 119 -20.78 7.53 -18.93
N HIS A 120 -22.06 7.33 -19.23
CA HIS A 120 -23.08 7.17 -18.20
C HIS A 120 -23.14 5.71 -17.76
N VAL A 121 -23.02 5.49 -16.46
CA VAL A 121 -22.99 4.16 -15.84
C VAL A 121 -24.30 3.91 -15.12
N ILE A 122 -25.10 2.99 -15.65
CA ILE A 122 -26.34 2.56 -15.02
C ILE A 122 -26.04 1.32 -14.17
N ALA A 123 -26.09 1.51 -12.85
CA ALA A 123 -26.00 0.43 -11.89
C ALA A 123 -27.35 -0.30 -11.78
N GLN A 124 -27.35 -1.62 -11.97
CA GLN A 124 -28.53 -2.47 -11.85
C GLN A 124 -28.21 -3.66 -10.93
N LYS A 125 -29.24 -4.37 -10.47
CA LYS A 125 -29.06 -5.57 -9.65
C LYS A 125 -28.19 -6.60 -10.41
N TRP A 126 -26.97 -6.82 -9.91
CA TRP A 126 -25.97 -7.73 -10.49
C TRP A 126 -25.60 -7.44 -11.96
N SER A 127 -25.78 -6.20 -12.43
CA SER A 127 -25.43 -5.82 -13.80
C SER A 127 -25.03 -4.35 -13.88
N TRP A 128 -24.20 -4.03 -14.86
CA TRP A 128 -23.78 -2.67 -15.18
C TRP A 128 -24.03 -2.43 -16.67
N THR A 129 -24.69 -1.32 -16.99
CA THR A 129 -24.93 -0.91 -18.37
C THR A 129 -24.24 0.43 -18.62
N PHE A 130 -23.46 0.51 -19.70
CA PHE A 130 -22.70 1.70 -20.09
C PHE A 130 -23.34 2.36 -21.30
N VAL A 131 -23.68 3.63 -21.17
CA VAL A 131 -24.28 4.45 -22.22
C VAL A 131 -23.25 5.49 -22.68
N TYR A 132 -22.96 5.47 -23.98
CA TYR A 132 -21.97 6.33 -24.61
C TYR A 132 -22.63 7.57 -25.22
N GLU A 133 -21.89 8.67 -25.40
CA GLU A 133 -22.41 9.92 -25.99
C GLU A 133 -22.96 9.75 -27.42
N ASN A 134 -22.52 8.71 -28.14
CA ASN A 134 -23.03 8.37 -29.48
C ASN A 134 -24.33 7.54 -29.45
N GLY A 135 -24.91 7.30 -28.27
CA GLY A 135 -26.11 6.49 -28.09
C GLY A 135 -25.87 4.97 -28.07
N ALA A 136 -24.63 4.51 -28.19
CA ALA A 136 -24.33 3.09 -28.01
C ALA A 136 -24.59 2.66 -26.56
N ILE A 137 -25.03 1.42 -26.39
CA ILE A 137 -25.31 0.80 -25.10
C ILE A 137 -24.57 -0.53 -25.05
N SER A 138 -23.83 -0.78 -23.97
CA SER A 138 -23.12 -2.05 -23.79
C SER A 138 -23.07 -2.48 -22.33
N ASN A 139 -23.00 -3.79 -22.10
CA ASN A 139 -22.74 -4.36 -20.78
C ASN A 139 -21.23 -4.48 -20.49
N THR A 140 -20.39 -4.11 -21.47
CA THR A 140 -18.93 -4.10 -21.35
C THR A 140 -18.43 -2.67 -21.52
N LEU A 141 -17.50 -2.27 -20.65
CA LEU A 141 -16.89 -0.95 -20.70
C LEU A 141 -15.79 -0.93 -21.77
N TYR A 142 -15.95 -0.07 -22.76
CA TYR A 142 -14.96 0.22 -23.81
C TYR A 142 -14.41 1.62 -23.58
N LEU A 143 -13.09 1.72 -23.46
CA LEU A 143 -12.42 2.99 -23.18
C LEU A 143 -11.59 3.43 -24.39
N PRO A 144 -11.66 4.71 -24.81
CA PRO A 144 -10.72 5.25 -25.77
C PRO A 144 -9.31 5.31 -25.16
N VAL A 145 -8.33 4.73 -25.86
CA VAL A 145 -6.93 4.74 -25.43
C VAL A 145 -6.39 6.17 -25.40
N ASN A 146 -5.62 6.51 -24.36
CA ASN A 146 -4.98 7.83 -24.17
C ASN A 146 -5.94 9.04 -24.11
N LYS A 147 -7.20 8.83 -23.71
CA LYS A 147 -8.13 9.93 -23.45
C LYS A 147 -8.61 9.91 -22.00
N PRO A 148 -8.73 11.07 -21.32
CA PRO A 148 -9.38 11.14 -20.03
C PRO A 148 -10.85 10.75 -20.19
N VAL A 149 -11.36 9.93 -19.28
CA VAL A 149 -12.74 9.44 -19.28
C VAL A 149 -13.37 9.78 -17.94
N LYS A 150 -14.61 10.26 -17.97
CA LYS A 150 -15.43 10.51 -16.79
C LYS A 150 -16.61 9.55 -16.79
N LEU A 151 -16.77 8.84 -15.69
CA LEU A 151 -17.92 7.96 -15.46
C LEU A 151 -18.93 8.70 -14.58
N ASN A 152 -20.16 8.86 -15.08
CA ASN A 152 -21.25 9.55 -14.38
C ASN A 152 -22.37 8.59 -14.01
#